data_AF-A0A1W6LPB5-F1
#
_entry.id   AF-A0A1W6LPB5-F1
#
_cell.length_a   1.000
_cell.length_b   1.000
_cell.length_c   1.000
_cell.angle_alpha   90.00
_cell.angle_beta   90.00
_cell.angle_gamma   90.00
#
_symmetry.space_group_name_H-M   'P 1'
#
loop_
_entity.id
_entity.type
_entity.pdbx_description
1 polymer ?
#
loop_
_entity_poly.entity_id
_entity_poly.type
_entity_poly.pdbx_seq_one_letter_code
_entity_poly.pdbx_strand_id
1 'polypeptide(L)'
;MRPRKQKAFTIVELLIVSAVLLIIAGVAVPFSVKVKNQFKLKDTKALVTVLADAVERYQNARGEAPFATVDDSGNIKLTGPEDLKEIIEAEISGNPTPDGDAVDLLPDPTDHNGFAGSEALYFVLSRCPDSEEFLERISSDMLTAKFSGETIKAVYSGREYILPRIIDSWGNELRYYYKAGWTFPRIVSAGPDGEFNTEDDISNL
;
A
#
# COMPACT_ATOMS: atom_id res chain seq x y z
N MET A 1 28.56 22.03 -59.13
CA MET A 1 27.92 21.86 -57.81
C MET A 1 27.34 23.21 -57.37
N ARG A 2 26.02 23.35 -57.25
CA ARG A 2 25.38 24.61 -56.77
C ARG A 2 25.47 24.68 -55.24
N PRO A 3 26.04 25.73 -54.63
CA PRO A 3 26.08 25.86 -53.18
C PRO A 3 24.66 26.12 -52.67
N ARG A 4 24.19 25.25 -51.77
CA ARG A 4 22.88 25.35 -51.13
C ARG A 4 22.96 26.48 -50.09
N LYS A 5 22.25 27.59 -50.32
CA LYS A 5 22.13 28.67 -49.34
C LYS A 5 21.51 28.12 -48.06
N GLN A 6 22.29 28.05 -46.99
CA GLN A 6 21.75 27.81 -45.66
C GLN A 6 21.04 29.08 -45.20
N LYS A 7 19.73 28.98 -44.95
CA LYS A 7 18.96 30.09 -44.40
C LYS A 7 19.42 30.30 -42.95
N ALA A 8 20.02 31.45 -42.67
CA ALA A 8 20.33 31.85 -41.30
C ALA A 8 19.02 32.17 -40.57
N PHE A 9 18.82 31.57 -39.40
CA PHE A 9 17.65 31.83 -38.55
C PHE A 9 17.69 33.28 -38.04
N THR A 10 16.56 33.97 -38.10
CA THR A 10 16.44 35.33 -37.57
C THR A 10 16.17 35.29 -36.07
N ILE A 11 16.79 36.21 -35.30
CA ILE A 11 16.62 36.28 -33.83
C ILE A 11 15.13 36.43 -33.46
N VAL A 12 14.36 37.14 -34.28
CA VAL A 12 12.91 37.35 -34.08
C VAL A 12 12.13 36.04 -34.11
N GLU A 13 12.50 35.12 -35.01
CA GLU A 13 11.86 33.81 -35.12
C GLU A 13 12.13 32.95 -33.88
N LEU A 14 13.37 32.97 -33.38
CA LEU A 14 13.73 32.29 -32.13
C LEU A 14 12.97 32.87 -30.93
N LEU A 15 12.81 34.20 -30.86
CA LEU A 15 12.08 34.87 -29.79
C LEU A 15 10.59 34.48 -29.79
N ILE A 16 9.92 34.53 -30.95
CA ILE A 16 8.51 34.14 -31.06
C ILE A 16 8.31 32.66 -30.71
N VAL A 17 9.20 31.78 -31.17
CA VAL A 17 9.15 30.35 -30.85
C VAL A 17 9.30 30.11 -29.35
N SER A 18 10.29 30.75 -28.71
CA SER A 18 10.46 30.62 -27.25
C SER A 18 9.25 31.15 -26.47
N ALA A 19 8.64 32.25 -26.90
CA ALA A 19 7.45 32.81 -26.27
C ALA A 19 6.25 31.85 -26.37
N VAL A 20 5.99 31.28 -27.55
CA VAL A 20 4.92 30.29 -27.74
C VAL A 20 5.21 29.00 -26.94
N LEU A 21 6.46 28.54 -26.90
CA LEU A 21 6.84 27.36 -26.11
C LEU A 21 6.61 27.58 -24.60
N LEU A 22 6.91 28.76 -24.06
CA LEU A 22 6.65 29.08 -22.66
C LEU A 22 5.15 29.14 -22.35
N ILE A 23 4.34 29.68 -23.27
CA ILE A 23 2.88 29.69 -23.13
C ILE A 23 2.32 28.26 -23.13
N ILE A 24 2.76 27.41 -24.07
CA ILE A 24 2.33 26.00 -24.15
C ILE A 24 2.78 25.23 -22.91
N ALA A 25 4.03 25.39 -22.48
CA ALA A 25 4.57 24.74 -21.28
C ALA A 25 3.79 25.14 -20.02
N GLY A 26 3.41 26.43 -19.90
CA GLY A 26 2.62 26.93 -18.78
C GLY A 26 1.25 26.27 -18.63
N VAL A 27 0.59 25.91 -19.74
CA VAL A 27 -0.73 25.24 -19.71
C VAL A 27 -0.61 23.71 -19.61
N ALA A 28 0.40 23.11 -20.23
CA ALA A 28 0.54 21.64 -20.32
C ALA A 28 0.89 20.97 -18.97
N VAL A 29 1.68 21.63 -18.12
CA VAL A 29 2.14 21.08 -16.84
C VAL A 29 0.99 20.83 -15.85
N PRO A 30 0.12 21.80 -15.50
CA PRO A 30 -0.95 21.58 -14.51
C PRO A 30 -1.99 20.54 -14.97
N PHE A 31 -2.25 20.44 -16.27
CA PHE A 31 -3.17 19.44 -16.82
C PHE A 31 -2.67 18.00 -16.60
N SER A 32 -1.37 17.78 -16.76
CA SER A 32 -0.74 16.45 -16.61
C SER A 32 -0.84 15.90 -15.19
N VAL A 33 -0.78 16.75 -14.16
CA VAL A 33 -0.89 16.35 -12.75
C VAL A 33 -2.32 15.89 -12.42
N LYS A 34 -3.34 16.62 -12.87
CA LYS A 34 -4.75 16.32 -12.59
C LYS A 34 -5.17 14.95 -13.15
N VAL A 35 -4.70 14.62 -14.35
CA VAL A 35 -5.00 13.33 -15.00
C VAL A 35 -4.34 12.16 -14.24
N LYS A 36 -3.10 12.31 -13.76
CA LYS A 36 -2.41 11.27 -12.97
C LYS A 36 -3.17 10.95 -11.67
N ASN A 37 -3.65 11.95 -10.94
CA ASN A 37 -4.38 11.73 -9.69
C ASN A 37 -5.69 10.96 -9.89
N GLN A 38 -6.36 11.12 -11.04
CA GLN A 38 -7.57 10.35 -11.35
C GLN A 38 -7.28 8.88 -11.61
N PHE A 39 -6.11 8.55 -12.20
CA PHE A 39 -5.66 7.17 -12.34
C PHE A 39 -5.33 6.58 -10.97
N LYS A 40 -4.52 7.28 -10.17
CA LYS A 40 -4.19 6.89 -8.79
C LYS A 40 -5.44 6.59 -7.95
N LEU A 41 -6.46 7.45 -8.03
CA LEU A 41 -7.73 7.22 -7.33
C LEU A 41 -8.44 5.94 -7.79
N LYS A 42 -8.47 5.67 -9.10
CA LYS A 42 -9.08 4.46 -9.65
C LYS A 42 -8.30 3.21 -9.24
N ASP A 43 -6.98 3.28 -9.32
CA ASP A 43 -6.09 2.17 -8.98
C ASP A 43 -6.21 1.84 -7.48
N THR A 44 -6.18 2.85 -6.61
CA THR A 44 -6.37 2.65 -5.16
C THR A 44 -7.75 2.10 -4.83
N LYS A 45 -8.81 2.54 -5.51
CA LYS A 45 -10.15 1.95 -5.33
C LYS A 45 -10.17 0.48 -5.74
N ALA A 46 -9.55 0.15 -6.88
CA ALA A 46 -9.44 -1.23 -7.33
C ALA A 46 -8.64 -2.08 -6.34
N LEU A 47 -7.54 -1.56 -5.79
CA LEU A 47 -6.75 -2.20 -4.74
C LEU A 47 -7.61 -2.53 -3.51
N VAL A 48 -8.33 -1.54 -2.97
CA VAL A 48 -9.19 -1.74 -1.79
C VAL A 48 -10.29 -2.77 -2.08
N THR A 49 -10.87 -2.76 -3.27
CA THR A 49 -11.84 -3.80 -3.69
C THR A 49 -11.20 -5.18 -3.76
N VAL A 50 -10.02 -5.32 -4.37
CA VAL A 50 -9.31 -6.62 -4.47
C VAL A 50 -8.97 -7.16 -3.08
N LEU A 51 -8.56 -6.30 -2.15
CA LEU A 51 -8.30 -6.70 -0.77
C LEU A 51 -9.57 -7.09 -0.03
N ALA A 52 -10.67 -6.38 -0.22
CA ALA A 52 -11.95 -6.77 0.33
C ALA A 52 -12.37 -8.15 -0.22
N ASP A 53 -12.25 -8.39 -1.52
CA ASP A 53 -12.54 -9.71 -2.10
C ASP A 53 -11.63 -10.79 -1.49
N ALA A 54 -10.33 -10.53 -1.35
CA ALA A 54 -9.37 -11.46 -0.75
C ALA A 54 -9.74 -11.81 0.70
N VAL A 55 -10.11 -10.80 1.50
CA VAL A 55 -10.57 -10.98 2.88
C VAL A 55 -11.88 -11.77 2.95
N GLU A 56 -12.82 -11.49 2.05
CA GLU A 56 -14.07 -12.24 1.96
C GLU A 56 -13.79 -13.72 1.67
N ARG A 57 -12.87 -14.01 0.75
CA ARG A 57 -12.46 -15.40 0.45
C ARG A 57 -11.80 -16.07 1.65
N TYR A 58 -10.89 -15.36 2.32
CA TYR A 58 -10.28 -15.84 3.54
C TYR A 58 -11.33 -16.19 4.61
N GLN A 59 -12.28 -15.29 4.86
CA GLN A 59 -13.36 -15.49 5.84
C GLN A 59 -14.24 -16.68 5.48
N ASN A 60 -14.58 -16.85 4.21
CA ASN A 60 -15.37 -17.99 3.76
C ASN A 60 -14.62 -19.32 3.93
N ALA A 61 -13.30 -19.32 3.76
CA ALA A 61 -12.46 -20.52 3.89
C ALA A 61 -12.17 -20.90 5.35
N ARG A 62 -11.87 -19.90 6.21
CA ARG A 62 -11.45 -20.11 7.61
C ARG A 62 -12.58 -19.97 8.62
N GLY A 63 -13.69 -19.33 8.25
CA GLY A 63 -14.83 -19.04 9.13
C GLY A 63 -14.66 -17.81 10.02
N GLU A 64 -13.54 -17.09 9.88
CA GLU A 64 -13.19 -15.93 10.71
C GLU A 64 -12.41 -14.88 9.89
N ALA A 65 -12.42 -13.63 10.37
CA ALA A 65 -11.61 -12.56 9.77
C ALA A 65 -10.10 -12.83 9.97
N PRO A 66 -9.22 -12.28 9.11
CA PRO A 66 -7.77 -12.52 9.19
C PRO A 66 -7.17 -12.35 10.59
N PHE A 67 -7.52 -11.24 11.26
CA PHE A 67 -7.18 -10.97 12.65
C PHE A 67 -8.03 -9.81 13.17
N ALA A 68 -8.19 -9.74 14.49
CA ALA A 68 -8.81 -8.61 15.18
C ALA A 68 -7.77 -7.56 15.56
N THR A 69 -8.20 -6.31 15.63
CA THR A 69 -7.34 -5.16 15.98
C THR A 69 -7.97 -4.42 17.13
N VAL A 70 -8.09 -5.10 18.27
CA VAL A 70 -8.73 -4.56 19.48
C VAL A 70 -7.77 -4.61 20.67
N ASP A 71 -7.87 -3.63 21.55
CA ASP A 71 -7.22 -3.68 22.86
C ASP A 71 -7.99 -4.57 23.85
N ASP A 72 -7.44 -4.76 25.06
CA ASP A 72 -8.07 -5.52 26.15
C ASP A 72 -9.45 -4.98 26.56
N SER A 73 -9.75 -3.72 26.22
CA SER A 73 -11.03 -3.06 26.48
C SER A 73 -12.02 -3.20 25.31
N GLY A 74 -11.61 -3.82 24.19
CA GLY A 74 -12.40 -4.00 22.99
C GLY A 74 -12.49 -2.74 22.10
N ASN A 75 -11.63 -1.74 22.29
CA ASN A 75 -11.52 -0.58 21.40
C ASN A 75 -10.60 -0.91 20.23
N ILE A 76 -10.81 -0.23 19.09
CA ILE A 76 -9.90 -0.40 17.95
C ILE A 76 -8.50 0.10 18.33
N LYS A 77 -7.52 -0.80 18.21
CA LYS A 77 -6.09 -0.53 18.31
C LYS A 77 -5.46 -0.86 16.97
N LEU A 78 -4.79 0.11 16.34
CA LEU A 78 -4.07 -0.16 15.09
C LEU A 78 -2.91 -1.13 15.37
N THR A 79 -2.73 -2.10 14.48
CA THR A 79 -1.68 -3.12 14.57
C THR A 79 -0.31 -2.47 14.57
N GLY A 80 0.41 -2.61 15.67
CA GLY A 80 1.81 -2.24 15.80
C GLY A 80 2.74 -3.43 15.52
N PRO A 81 4.05 -3.24 15.68
CA PRO A 81 5.02 -4.27 15.38
C PRO A 81 4.98 -5.49 16.32
N GLU A 82 4.65 -5.30 17.60
CA GLU A 82 4.48 -6.43 18.51
C GLU A 82 3.26 -7.27 18.13
N ASP A 83 2.13 -6.61 17.79
CA ASP A 83 0.94 -7.30 17.29
C ASP A 83 1.24 -8.08 15.99
N LEU A 84 2.12 -7.54 15.12
CA LEU A 84 2.56 -8.23 13.90
C LEU A 84 3.35 -9.51 14.21
N LYS A 85 4.24 -9.51 15.21
CA LYS A 85 4.98 -10.72 15.61
C LYS A 85 4.02 -11.81 16.06
N GLU A 86 3.08 -11.46 16.92
CA GLU A 86 2.03 -12.38 17.38
C GLU A 86 1.24 -12.96 16.19
N ILE A 87 0.76 -12.11 15.28
CA ILE A 87 0.00 -12.56 14.09
C ILE A 87 0.83 -13.51 13.21
N ILE A 88 2.10 -13.19 12.95
CA ILE A 88 2.99 -14.03 12.14
C ILE A 88 3.22 -15.37 12.82
N GLU A 89 3.48 -15.37 14.12
CA GLU A 89 3.69 -16.60 14.88
C GLU A 89 2.44 -17.47 14.89
N ALA A 90 1.26 -16.90 15.15
CA ALA A 90 -0.01 -17.63 15.10
C ALA A 90 -0.21 -18.31 13.75
N GLU A 91 -0.03 -17.57 12.65
CA GLU A 91 -0.28 -18.11 11.31
C GLU A 91 0.76 -19.18 10.91
N ILE A 92 2.03 -19.07 11.32
CA ILE A 92 3.05 -20.08 11.00
C ILE A 92 2.92 -21.32 11.89
N SER A 93 2.72 -21.13 13.20
CA SER A 93 2.74 -22.22 14.18
C SER A 93 1.38 -22.91 14.37
N GLY A 94 0.28 -22.22 14.03
CA GLY A 94 -1.08 -22.63 14.36
C GLY A 94 -1.42 -22.47 15.85
N ASN A 95 -0.55 -21.86 16.66
CA ASN A 95 -0.82 -21.55 18.05
C ASN A 95 -1.84 -20.38 18.13
N PRO A 96 -3.02 -20.57 18.75
CA PRO A 96 -4.02 -19.50 18.86
C PRO A 96 -3.65 -18.42 19.88
N THR A 97 -2.64 -18.64 20.73
CA THR A 97 -2.16 -17.69 21.74
C THR A 97 -0.64 -17.57 21.65
N PRO A 98 -0.11 -16.97 20.57
CA PRO A 98 1.32 -16.69 20.44
C PRO A 98 1.74 -15.59 21.41
N ASP A 99 3.01 -15.56 21.79
CA ASP A 99 3.63 -14.46 22.55
C ASP A 99 4.48 -13.54 21.65
N GLY A 100 4.77 -13.96 20.41
CA GLY A 100 5.56 -13.20 19.44
C GLY A 100 7.06 -13.32 19.65
N ASP A 101 7.52 -13.96 20.74
CA ASP A 101 8.93 -14.07 21.12
C ASP A 101 9.73 -14.95 20.15
N ALA A 102 9.05 -15.79 19.37
CA ALA A 102 9.66 -16.64 18.36
C ALA A 102 9.90 -15.92 17.02
N VAL A 103 9.45 -14.67 16.87
CA VAL A 103 9.53 -13.88 15.63
C VAL A 103 10.41 -12.65 15.81
N ASP A 104 11.54 -12.63 15.10
CA ASP A 104 12.38 -11.44 14.99
C ASP A 104 11.96 -10.61 13.77
N LEU A 105 11.61 -9.34 13.97
CA LEU A 105 11.38 -8.39 12.88
C LEU A 105 12.67 -7.65 12.55
N LEU A 106 13.04 -7.67 11.27
CA LEU A 106 14.26 -7.06 10.76
C LEU A 106 13.95 -6.13 9.58
N PRO A 107 14.48 -4.90 9.56
CA PRO A 107 15.13 -4.21 10.68
C PRO A 107 14.18 -3.99 11.86
N ASP A 108 14.72 -3.58 13.01
CA ASP A 108 13.91 -3.30 14.20
C ASP A 108 12.82 -2.28 13.84
N PRO A 109 11.54 -2.65 14.02
CA PRO A 109 10.43 -1.82 13.58
C PRO A 109 10.27 -0.54 14.42
N THR A 110 10.86 -0.46 15.61
CA THR A 110 10.83 0.74 16.47
C THR A 110 11.49 1.96 15.82
N ASP A 111 12.41 1.73 14.88
CA ASP A 111 13.10 2.79 14.13
C ASP A 111 12.33 3.23 12.86
N HIS A 112 11.27 2.50 12.49
CA HIS A 112 10.88 2.44 11.09
C HIS A 112 9.37 2.48 10.81
N ASN A 113 8.45 2.05 11.68
CA ASN A 113 7.04 2.39 11.42
C ASN A 113 6.10 2.16 12.58
N GLY A 114 5.12 3.04 12.74
CA GLY A 114 4.09 2.92 13.79
C GLY A 114 2.99 1.91 13.48
N PHE A 115 2.82 1.49 12.22
CA PHE A 115 1.70 0.63 11.79
C PHE A 115 2.19 -0.53 10.93
N ALA A 116 1.71 -1.73 11.26
CA ALA A 116 2.08 -3.01 10.65
C ALA A 116 0.86 -3.79 10.11
N GLY A 117 -0.32 -3.14 10.09
CA GLY A 117 -1.58 -3.79 9.77
C GLY A 117 -1.67 -4.28 8.33
N SER A 118 -1.09 -3.55 7.37
CA SER A 118 -1.11 -3.98 5.97
C SER A 118 -0.14 -5.13 5.69
N GLU A 119 1.00 -5.18 6.38
CA GLU A 119 1.95 -6.30 6.32
C GLU A 119 1.32 -7.56 6.92
N ALA A 120 0.71 -7.43 8.10
CA ALA A 120 -0.02 -8.53 8.73
C ALA A 120 -1.12 -9.05 7.81
N LEU A 121 -1.90 -8.15 7.19
CA LEU A 121 -2.96 -8.52 6.25
C LEU A 121 -2.40 -9.26 5.04
N TYR A 122 -1.38 -8.72 4.38
CA TYR A 122 -0.77 -9.38 3.23
C TYR A 122 -0.24 -10.78 3.62
N PHE A 123 0.46 -10.86 4.75
CA PHE A 123 1.03 -12.11 5.24
C PHE A 123 -0.04 -13.18 5.46
N VAL A 124 -1.10 -12.87 6.22
CA VAL A 124 -2.18 -13.82 6.53
C VAL A 124 -2.92 -14.23 5.26
N LEU A 125 -3.28 -13.28 4.39
CA LEU A 125 -3.98 -13.59 3.13
C LEU A 125 -3.14 -14.45 2.18
N SER A 126 -1.81 -14.31 2.20
CA SER A 126 -0.91 -15.13 1.38
C SER A 126 -0.80 -16.59 1.85
N ARG A 127 -1.29 -16.93 3.05
CA ARG A 127 -1.24 -18.29 3.60
C ARG A 127 -2.51 -19.10 3.41
N CYS A 128 -3.55 -18.48 2.86
CA CYS A 128 -4.76 -19.17 2.46
C CYS A 128 -4.85 -19.19 0.93
N PRO A 129 -4.82 -20.36 0.28
CA PRO A 129 -4.86 -20.47 -1.18
C PRO A 129 -6.05 -19.73 -1.82
N ASP A 130 -7.22 -19.75 -1.16
CA ASP A 130 -8.44 -19.10 -1.66
C ASP A 130 -8.34 -17.57 -1.71
N SER A 131 -7.51 -16.95 -0.85
CA SER A 131 -7.26 -15.51 -0.85
C SER A 131 -5.98 -15.11 -1.59
N GLU A 132 -5.00 -16.01 -1.69
CA GLU A 132 -3.71 -15.75 -2.34
C GLU A 132 -3.88 -15.36 -3.82
N GLU A 133 -4.78 -16.01 -4.56
CA GLU A 133 -5.08 -15.68 -5.97
C GLU A 133 -5.46 -14.20 -6.17
N PHE A 134 -6.10 -13.58 -5.17
CA PHE A 134 -6.48 -12.18 -5.23
C PHE A 134 -5.29 -11.24 -5.01
N LEU A 135 -4.30 -11.66 -4.22
CA LEU A 135 -3.08 -10.89 -4.00
C LEU A 135 -2.23 -10.80 -5.28
N GLU A 136 -2.26 -11.82 -6.14
CA GLU A 136 -1.58 -11.80 -7.44
C GLU A 136 -2.14 -10.73 -8.40
N ARG A 137 -3.38 -10.26 -8.15
CA ARG A 137 -4.04 -9.21 -8.94
C ARG A 137 -3.63 -7.81 -8.49
N ILE A 138 -2.94 -7.68 -7.35
CA ILE A 138 -2.45 -6.40 -6.85
C ILE A 138 -1.29 -5.94 -7.73
N SER A 139 -1.30 -4.67 -8.13
CA SER A 139 -0.19 -4.08 -8.89
C SER A 139 1.11 -4.16 -8.09
N SER A 140 2.21 -4.55 -8.71
CA SER A 140 3.54 -4.57 -8.07
C SER A 140 3.96 -3.21 -7.53
N ASP A 141 3.46 -2.12 -8.13
CA ASP A 141 3.75 -0.75 -7.70
C ASP A 141 3.07 -0.39 -6.37
N MET A 142 2.10 -1.21 -5.93
CA MET A 142 1.36 -1.05 -4.67
C MET A 142 1.87 -1.98 -3.56
N LEU A 143 2.95 -2.72 -3.83
CA LEU A 143 3.60 -3.59 -2.87
C LEU A 143 5.03 -3.13 -2.66
N THR A 144 5.38 -2.87 -1.40
CA THR A 144 6.76 -2.56 -1.03
C THR A 144 7.16 -3.34 0.20
N ALA A 145 8.22 -4.15 0.09
CA ALA A 145 8.87 -4.73 1.27
C ALA A 145 10.02 -3.83 1.77
N LYS A 146 10.20 -2.64 1.19
CA LYS A 146 11.32 -1.76 1.53
C LYS A 146 10.88 -0.62 2.43
N PHE A 147 11.64 -0.40 3.49
CA PHE A 147 11.56 0.77 4.34
C PHE A 147 12.95 1.34 4.59
N SER A 148 13.13 2.65 4.40
CA SER A 148 14.44 3.32 4.50
C SER A 148 15.57 2.67 3.70
N GLY A 149 15.23 1.95 2.62
CA GLY A 149 16.20 1.25 1.77
C GLY A 149 16.49 -0.20 2.17
N GLU A 150 16.03 -0.62 3.35
CA GLU A 150 16.18 -1.99 3.86
C GLU A 150 14.93 -2.82 3.58
N THR A 151 15.10 -4.14 3.45
CA THR A 151 13.96 -5.04 3.22
C THR A 151 13.43 -5.54 4.56
N ILE A 152 12.15 -5.28 4.82
CA ILE A 152 11.47 -5.75 6.02
C ILE A 152 11.22 -7.25 5.91
N LYS A 153 11.58 -7.98 6.95
CA LYS A 153 11.44 -9.42 7.07
C LYS A 153 11.06 -9.82 8.48
N ALA A 154 10.38 -10.95 8.60
CA ALA A 154 10.27 -11.72 9.83
C ALA A 154 11.20 -12.91 9.77
N VAL A 155 11.87 -13.23 10.88
CA VAL A 155 12.61 -14.47 11.06
C VAL A 155 11.90 -15.30 12.09
N TYR A 156 11.49 -16.51 11.70
CA TYR A 156 10.88 -17.48 12.61
C TYR A 156 11.56 -18.83 12.44
N SER A 157 12.07 -19.38 13.55
CA SER A 157 12.81 -20.66 13.55
C SER A 157 13.94 -20.71 12.50
N GLY A 158 14.66 -19.60 12.31
CA GLY A 158 15.76 -19.47 11.36
C GLY A 158 15.35 -19.36 9.88
N ARG A 159 14.05 -19.27 9.58
CA ARG A 159 13.53 -19.01 8.23
C ARG A 159 13.16 -17.54 8.09
N GLU A 160 13.58 -16.94 6.99
CA GLU A 160 13.22 -15.56 6.64
C GLU A 160 11.94 -15.53 5.81
N TYR A 161 11.05 -14.59 6.17
CA TYR A 161 9.83 -14.26 5.46
C TYR A 161 9.88 -12.79 5.09
N ILE A 162 9.84 -12.48 3.80
CA ILE A 162 9.71 -11.10 3.35
C ILE A 162 8.32 -10.61 3.72
N LEU A 163 8.22 -9.37 4.20
CA LEU A 163 6.96 -8.75 4.60
C LEU A 163 6.62 -7.59 3.66
N PRO A 164 5.90 -7.85 2.55
CA PRO A 164 5.37 -6.79 1.70
C PRO A 164 4.34 -5.96 2.46
N ARG A 165 4.53 -4.65 2.41
CA ARG A 165 3.54 -3.65 2.79
C ARG A 165 2.67 -3.30 1.61
N ILE A 166 1.38 -3.11 1.86
CA ILE A 166 0.45 -2.65 0.84
C ILE A 166 0.31 -1.14 0.96
N ILE A 167 0.64 -0.46 -0.13
CA ILE A 167 0.58 0.99 -0.24
C ILE A 167 -0.44 1.41 -1.29
N ASP A 168 -1.05 2.56 -1.08
CA ASP A 168 -1.88 3.22 -2.06
C ASP A 168 -1.04 3.80 -3.21
N SER A 169 -1.71 4.34 -4.23
CA SER A 169 -1.05 4.96 -5.38
C SER A 169 -0.23 6.22 -5.07
N TRP A 170 -0.34 6.78 -3.87
CA TRP A 170 0.43 7.92 -3.37
C TRP A 170 1.61 7.50 -2.50
N GLY A 171 1.72 6.20 -2.18
CA GLY A 171 2.76 5.63 -1.35
C GLY A 171 2.42 5.60 0.13
N ASN A 172 1.18 5.95 0.50
CA ASN A 172 0.73 5.82 1.88
C ASN A 172 0.31 4.39 2.15
N GLU A 173 0.49 3.97 3.38
CA GLU A 173 0.19 2.62 3.82
C GLU A 173 -1.31 2.44 4.01
N LEU A 174 -1.82 1.25 3.75
CA LEU A 174 -3.21 0.95 4.08
C LEU A 174 -3.36 0.66 5.57
N ARG A 175 -4.45 1.15 6.16
CA ARG A 175 -4.90 0.71 7.48
C ARG A 175 -5.88 -0.43 7.34
N TYR A 176 -5.60 -1.51 8.06
CA TYR A 176 -6.55 -2.57 8.32
C TYR A 176 -6.97 -2.52 9.78
N TYR A 177 -8.27 -2.63 10.05
CA TYR A 177 -8.75 -2.85 11.40
C TYR A 177 -10.09 -3.60 11.41
N TYR A 178 -10.24 -4.44 12.42
CA TYR A 178 -11.39 -5.29 12.63
C TYR A 178 -11.76 -5.36 14.12
N LYS A 179 -13.04 -5.32 14.40
CA LYS A 179 -13.60 -5.59 15.72
C LYS A 179 -14.59 -6.74 15.62
N ALA A 180 -14.46 -7.71 16.53
CA ALA A 180 -15.38 -8.84 16.63
C ALA A 180 -16.83 -8.34 16.72
N GLY A 181 -17.71 -8.95 15.92
CA GLY A 181 -19.11 -8.54 15.76
C GLY A 181 -19.35 -7.58 14.58
N TRP A 182 -18.31 -7.05 13.93
CA TRP A 182 -18.46 -6.45 12.62
C TRP A 182 -18.62 -7.54 11.57
N THR A 183 -19.51 -7.30 10.59
CA THR A 183 -19.71 -8.20 9.45
C THR A 183 -18.45 -8.31 8.60
N PHE A 184 -17.71 -7.22 8.47
CA PHE A 184 -16.56 -7.14 7.60
C PHE A 184 -15.51 -6.15 8.15
N PRO A 185 -14.20 -6.41 8.01
CA PRO A 185 -13.16 -5.48 8.42
C PRO A 185 -13.10 -4.24 7.54
N ARG A 186 -12.42 -3.22 8.05
CA ARG A 186 -12.19 -1.98 7.32
C ARG A 186 -10.78 -1.94 6.78
N ILE A 187 -10.69 -1.62 5.50
CA ILE A 187 -9.45 -1.36 4.78
C ILE A 187 -9.53 0.09 4.31
N VAL A 188 -8.59 0.93 4.74
CA VAL A 188 -8.62 2.38 4.51
C VAL A 188 -7.28 2.84 3.94
N SER A 189 -7.35 3.62 2.87
CA SER A 189 -6.27 4.39 2.28
C SER A 189 -6.43 5.84 2.67
N ALA A 190 -5.34 6.48 3.12
CA ALA A 190 -5.32 7.93 3.37
C ALA A 190 -5.51 8.77 2.10
N GLY A 191 -5.14 8.23 0.93
CA GLY A 191 -5.43 8.91 -0.32
C GLY A 191 -4.45 10.06 -0.62
N PRO A 192 -4.85 11.03 -1.47
CA PRO A 192 -3.96 12.09 -1.94
C PRO A 192 -3.27 12.93 -0.86
N ASP A 193 -3.92 13.21 0.26
CA ASP A 193 -3.37 14.08 1.31
C ASP A 193 -2.42 13.33 2.28
N GLY A 194 -2.53 12.00 2.35
CA GLY A 194 -1.73 11.15 3.23
C GLY A 194 -2.15 11.22 4.71
N GLU A 195 -3.26 11.89 5.02
CA GLU A 195 -3.82 12.02 6.35
C GLU A 195 -5.06 11.14 6.49
N PHE A 196 -5.13 10.34 7.55
CA PHE A 196 -6.30 9.51 7.79
C PHE A 196 -7.39 10.28 8.53
N ASN A 197 -8.64 9.89 8.29
CA ASN A 197 -9.87 10.49 8.81
C ASN A 197 -10.18 11.86 8.19
N THR A 198 -9.81 12.05 6.92
CA THR A 198 -10.13 13.21 6.10
C THR A 198 -11.18 12.84 5.04
N GLU A 199 -11.58 13.80 4.20
CA GLU A 199 -12.63 13.59 3.19
C GLU A 199 -12.18 12.74 1.99
N ASP A 200 -10.87 12.63 1.75
CA ASP A 200 -10.30 11.89 0.61
C ASP A 200 -9.89 10.46 0.94
N ASP A 201 -10.11 10.01 2.19
CA ASP A 201 -9.99 8.62 2.59
C ASP A 201 -10.79 7.70 1.65
N ILE A 202 -10.13 6.63 1.18
CA ILE A 202 -10.76 5.61 0.34
C ILE A 202 -10.87 4.34 1.18
N SER A 203 -12.10 3.84 1.35
CA SER A 203 -12.34 2.61 2.11
C SER A 203 -13.23 1.64 1.36
N ASN A 204 -13.37 0.43 1.91
CA ASN A 204 -14.27 -0.60 1.41
C ASN A 204 -15.73 -0.43 1.89
N LEU A 205 -16.10 0.76 2.38
CA LEU A 205 -17.44 1.13 2.83
C LEU A 205 -18.11 2.16 1.90
#